data_AF-A0A1N6GT15-F1
#
_entry.id   AF-A0A1N6GT15-F1
#
_cell.length_a   1.000
_cell.length_b   1.000
_cell.length_c   1.000
_cell.angle_alpha   90.00
_cell.angle_beta   90.00
_cell.angle_gamma   90.00
#
_symmetry.space_group_name_H-M   'P 1'
#
loop_
_entity.id
_entity.type
_entity.pdbx_description
1 polymer ?
#
loop_
_entity_poly.entity_id
_entity_poly.type
_entity_poly.pdbx_seq_one_letter_code
_entity_poly.pdbx_strand_id
1 'polypeptide(L)'
;MFKLSPRVWILNAAAVLSGQHGAVTQQAEQAGCSRETLYEHARKVERRLVGGPADELVAELRAENLRLREELDRLRDEAQDRVLIDKAKQRQLATTAFALGVSLRQIEELFAILLPAKVVPDHTTLGRWVQDAARQAGRMLKVLDPASASRVRTLAVDEIFFGGGRPWLASSRRA
;
A
#
# COMPACT_ATOMS: atom_id res chain seq x y z
N MET A 1 42.27 -26.42 -1.60
CA MET A 1 40.88 -26.66 -1.15
C MET A 1 39.96 -26.43 -2.34
N PHE A 2 39.77 -27.44 -3.20
CA PHE A 2 38.96 -27.30 -4.41
C PHE A 2 37.48 -27.17 -4.04
N LYS A 3 36.87 -26.07 -4.47
CA LYS A 3 35.48 -25.64 -4.24
C LYS A 3 34.53 -26.45 -5.13
N LEU A 4 34.26 -27.70 -4.79
CA LEU A 4 33.14 -28.41 -5.41
C LEU A 4 31.83 -27.70 -5.04
N SER A 5 30.95 -27.51 -6.02
CA SER A 5 29.68 -26.83 -5.79
C SER A 5 28.76 -27.65 -4.89
N PRO A 6 27.82 -27.03 -4.14
CA PRO A 6 26.83 -27.76 -3.33
C PRO A 6 26.06 -28.82 -4.15
N ARG A 7 25.82 -28.56 -5.44
CA ARG A 7 25.19 -29.52 -6.34
C ARG A 7 26.02 -30.79 -6.51
N VAL A 8 27.33 -30.69 -6.68
CA VAL A 8 28.22 -31.86 -6.80
C VAL A 8 28.26 -32.65 -5.49
N TRP A 9 28.24 -31.96 -4.35
CA TRP A 9 28.15 -32.63 -3.04
C TRP A 9 26.86 -33.43 -2.86
N ILE A 10 25.72 -32.88 -3.28
CA ILE A 10 24.42 -33.56 -3.23
C ILE A 10 24.41 -34.78 -4.17
N LEU A 11 24.92 -34.65 -5.40
CA LEU A 11 25.00 -35.77 -6.35
C LEU A 11 25.95 -36.88 -5.88
N ASN A 12 27.08 -36.51 -5.27
CA ASN A 12 27.99 -37.47 -4.65
C ASN A 12 27.32 -38.24 -3.50
N ALA A 13 26.58 -37.53 -2.62
CA ALA A 13 25.81 -38.16 -1.56
C ALA A 13 24.70 -39.06 -2.11
N ALA A 14 23.97 -38.62 -3.14
CA ALA A 14 22.92 -39.41 -3.78
C ALA A 14 23.45 -40.70 -4.42
N ALA A 15 24.60 -40.65 -5.11
CA ALA A 15 25.24 -41.82 -5.69
C ALA A 15 25.68 -42.85 -4.63
N VAL A 16 26.08 -42.38 -3.44
CA VAL A 16 26.51 -43.24 -2.32
C VAL A 16 25.32 -43.81 -1.53
N LEU A 17 24.31 -42.98 -1.24
CA LEU A 17 23.20 -43.33 -0.34
C LEU A 17 22.01 -43.98 -1.07
N SER A 18 21.87 -43.75 -2.37
CA SER A 18 20.69 -44.17 -3.15
C SER A 18 21.05 -44.68 -4.56
N GLY A 19 22.33 -44.77 -4.89
CA GLY A 19 22.79 -45.24 -6.19
C GLY A 19 22.74 -46.76 -6.33
N GLN A 20 22.43 -47.22 -7.54
CA GLN A 20 22.57 -48.62 -7.92
C GLN A 20 24.04 -49.06 -8.04
N HIS A 21 24.29 -50.36 -8.18
CA HIS A 21 25.64 -50.89 -8.34
C HIS A 21 26.41 -50.17 -9.47
N GLY A 22 27.63 -49.72 -9.20
CA GLY A 22 28.46 -48.94 -10.13
C GLY A 22 28.26 -47.42 -10.08
N ALA A 23 27.19 -46.91 -9.46
CA ALA A 23 26.89 -45.47 -9.41
C ALA A 23 28.00 -44.64 -8.73
N VAL A 24 28.63 -45.16 -7.67
CA VAL A 24 29.75 -44.50 -6.98
C VAL A 24 30.96 -44.36 -7.89
N THR A 25 31.26 -45.36 -8.72
CA THR A 25 32.40 -45.32 -9.65
C THR A 25 32.13 -44.32 -10.77
N GLN A 26 30.95 -44.38 -11.38
CA GLN A 26 30.54 -43.45 -12.43
C GLN A 26 30.54 -41.99 -11.93
N GLN A 27 30.02 -41.76 -10.73
CA GLN A 27 29.99 -40.42 -10.14
C GLN A 27 31.39 -39.93 -9.73
N ALA A 28 32.28 -40.81 -9.28
CA ALA A 28 33.67 -40.46 -8.99
C ALA A 28 34.42 -39.99 -10.24
N GLU A 29 34.23 -40.68 -11.37
CA GLU A 29 34.77 -40.29 -12.67
C GLU A 29 34.19 -38.94 -13.14
N GLN A 30 32.86 -38.76 -13.06
CA GLN A 30 32.20 -37.51 -13.46
C GLN A 30 32.59 -36.31 -12.58
N ALA A 31 32.78 -36.52 -11.28
CA ALA A 31 33.18 -35.49 -10.33
C ALA A 31 34.70 -35.28 -10.28
N GLY A 32 35.48 -36.07 -11.03
CA GLY A 32 36.94 -35.98 -11.06
C GLY A 32 37.61 -36.18 -9.70
N CYS A 33 37.05 -37.05 -8.84
CA CYS A 33 37.58 -37.31 -7.50
C CYS A 33 37.54 -38.81 -7.15
N SER A 34 38.19 -39.19 -6.06
CA SER A 34 38.24 -40.61 -5.68
C SER A 34 36.91 -41.08 -5.09
N ARG A 35 36.68 -42.40 -5.14
CA ARG A 35 35.52 -43.03 -4.49
C ARG A 35 35.49 -42.75 -2.98
N GLU A 36 36.65 -42.68 -2.34
CA GLU A 36 36.78 -42.36 -0.91
C GLU A 36 36.32 -40.93 -0.61
N THR A 37 36.69 -39.97 -1.45
CA THR A 37 36.20 -38.59 -1.37
C THR A 37 34.68 -38.50 -1.52
N LEU A 38 34.05 -39.34 -2.36
CA LEU A 38 32.59 -39.45 -2.44
C LEU A 38 31.97 -39.91 -1.11
N TYR A 39 32.51 -40.95 -0.48
CA TYR A 39 32.02 -41.43 0.82
C TYR A 39 32.20 -40.37 1.92
N GLU A 40 33.30 -39.61 1.92
CA GLU A 40 33.49 -38.49 2.84
C GLU A 40 32.47 -37.37 2.62
N HIS A 41 32.18 -37.02 1.36
CA HIS A 41 31.14 -36.04 1.03
C HIS A 41 29.77 -36.52 1.48
N ALA A 42 29.40 -37.77 1.22
CA ALA A 42 28.14 -38.36 1.65
C ALA A 42 27.98 -38.29 3.18
N ARG A 43 28.99 -38.73 3.95
CA ARG A 43 28.98 -38.63 5.42
C ARG A 43 28.92 -37.20 5.94
N LYS A 44 29.52 -36.23 5.23
CA LYS A 44 29.43 -34.80 5.61
C LYS A 44 28.05 -34.21 5.32
N VAL A 45 27.40 -34.61 4.23
CA VAL A 45 26.02 -34.22 3.90
C VAL A 45 25.05 -34.82 4.90
N GLU A 46 25.16 -36.12 5.16
CA GLU A 46 24.33 -36.84 6.14
C GLU A 46 24.43 -36.22 7.54
N ARG A 47 25.64 -35.97 8.06
CA ARG A 47 25.84 -35.29 9.35
C ARG A 47 25.24 -33.89 9.41
N ARG A 48 25.24 -33.15 8.30
CA ARG A 48 24.61 -31.82 8.21
C ARG A 48 23.09 -31.89 8.18
N LEU A 49 22.52 -32.94 7.58
CA LEU A 49 21.08 -33.14 7.53
C LEU A 49 20.53 -33.66 8.86
N VAL A 50 21.24 -34.57 9.51
CA VAL A 50 20.91 -35.08 10.86
C VAL A 50 21.11 -34.00 11.94
N GLY A 51 22.02 -33.04 11.70
CA GLY A 51 22.24 -31.87 12.57
C GLY A 51 21.62 -30.56 12.07
N GLY A 52 20.64 -30.62 11.14
CA GLY A 52 19.85 -29.46 10.72
C GLY A 52 19.06 -28.87 11.90
N PRO A 53 18.48 -27.65 11.78
CA PRO A 53 17.77 -27.01 12.88
C PRO A 53 16.82 -28.02 13.51
N ALA A 54 16.98 -28.25 14.82
CA ALA A 54 16.20 -29.22 15.57
C ALA A 54 14.73 -29.05 15.19
N ASP A 55 14.01 -30.15 14.98
CA ASP A 55 12.59 -30.13 14.59
C ASP A 55 11.76 -29.15 15.47
N GLU A 56 12.21 -28.90 16.70
CA GLU A 56 11.76 -27.85 17.60
C GLU A 56 11.80 -26.43 17.02
N LEU A 57 12.92 -25.97 16.43
CA LEU A 57 13.01 -24.65 15.82
C LEU A 57 12.10 -24.53 14.59
N VAL A 58 11.98 -25.61 13.80
CA VAL A 58 11.07 -25.65 12.66
C VAL A 58 9.61 -25.61 13.12
N ALA A 59 9.29 -26.31 14.21
CA ALA A 59 7.96 -26.28 14.82
C ALA A 59 7.63 -24.91 15.43
N GLU A 60 8.59 -24.28 16.11
CA GLU A 60 8.46 -22.93 16.67
C GLU A 60 8.20 -21.90 15.58
N LEU A 61 9.00 -21.90 14.52
CA LEU A 61 8.82 -20.99 13.38
C LEU A 61 7.47 -21.20 12.68
N ARG A 62 6.98 -22.44 12.60
CA ARG A 62 5.65 -22.74 12.04
C ARG A 62 4.53 -22.22 12.95
N ALA A 63 4.65 -22.40 14.26
CA ALA A 63 3.69 -21.90 15.24
C ALA A 63 3.64 -20.37 15.22
N GLU A 64 4.79 -19.70 15.17
CA GLU A 64 4.88 -18.25 15.05
C GLU A 64 4.28 -17.76 13.73
N ASN A 65 4.56 -18.42 12.61
CA ASN A 65 3.99 -18.04 11.32
C ASN A 65 2.46 -18.16 11.30
N LEU A 66 1.91 -19.20 11.92
CA LEU A 66 0.46 -19.36 12.06
C LEU A 66 -0.13 -18.22 12.89
N ARG A 67 0.45 -17.95 14.07
CA ARG A 67 0.01 -16.85 14.94
C ARG A 67 0.05 -15.49 14.24
N LEU A 68 1.12 -15.20 13.50
CA LEU A 68 1.25 -13.95 12.76
C LEU A 68 0.22 -13.82 11.64
N ARG A 69 -0.15 -14.93 10.99
CA ARG A 69 -1.22 -14.92 9.98
C ARG A 69 -2.57 -14.64 10.60
N GLU A 70 -2.90 -15.31 11.70
CA GLU A 70 -4.14 -15.07 12.45
C GLU A 70 -4.23 -13.61 12.95
N GLU A 71 -3.11 -13.06 13.43
CA GLU A 71 -3.02 -11.66 13.84
C GLU A 71 -3.24 -10.70 12.66
N LEU A 72 -2.61 -10.98 11.51
CA LEU A 72 -2.77 -10.17 10.31
C LEU A 72 -4.19 -10.21 9.77
N ASP A 73 -4.84 -11.38 9.79
CA ASP A 73 -6.21 -11.52 9.32
C ASP A 73 -7.16 -10.76 10.26
N ARG A 74 -6.99 -10.87 11.58
CA ARG A 74 -7.77 -10.06 12.53
C ARG A 74 -7.58 -8.56 12.33
N LEU A 75 -6.34 -8.09 12.17
CA LEU A 75 -6.05 -6.68 11.94
C LEU A 75 -6.62 -6.17 10.60
N ARG A 76 -6.65 -7.02 9.58
CA ARG A 76 -7.28 -6.70 8.29
C ARG A 76 -8.79 -6.57 8.44
N ASP A 77 -9.44 -7.51 9.12
CA ASP A 77 -10.87 -7.46 9.40
C ASP A 77 -11.21 -6.19 10.20
N GLU A 78 -10.44 -5.88 11.25
CA GLU A 78 -10.59 -4.65 12.02
C GLU A 78 -10.36 -3.38 11.20
N ALA A 79 -9.53 -3.44 10.15
CA ALA A 79 -9.21 -2.30 9.29
C ALA A 79 -10.21 -2.12 8.15
N GLN A 80 -10.92 -3.18 7.73
CA GLN A 80 -11.83 -3.16 6.60
C GLN A 80 -12.94 -2.13 6.78
N ASP A 81 -13.41 -1.93 8.01
CA ASP A 81 -14.48 -0.98 8.34
C ASP A 81 -13.94 0.40 8.76
N ARG A 82 -12.63 0.61 8.77
CA ARG A 82 -12.03 1.90 9.16
C ARG A 82 -12.01 2.87 7.99
N VAL A 83 -12.63 4.03 8.18
CA VAL A 83 -12.52 5.14 7.23
C VAL A 83 -11.18 5.84 7.43
N LEU A 84 -10.32 5.78 6.41
CA LEU A 84 -9.07 6.54 6.39
C LEU A 84 -9.36 8.03 6.12
N ILE A 85 -9.14 8.88 7.13
CA ILE A 85 -9.26 10.34 7.03
C ILE A 85 -7.90 10.96 6.68
N ASP A 86 -7.40 10.61 5.49
CA ASP A 86 -6.16 11.19 4.94
C ASP A 86 -6.35 12.66 4.51
N LYS A 87 -5.28 13.31 4.05
CA LYS A 87 -5.34 14.72 3.62
C LYS A 87 -6.28 14.96 2.43
N ALA A 88 -6.45 13.96 1.55
CA ALA A 88 -7.38 14.08 0.43
C ALA A 88 -8.83 14.06 0.91
N LYS A 89 -9.17 13.13 1.82
CA LYS A 89 -10.50 13.03 2.43
C LYS A 89 -10.81 14.24 3.31
N GLN A 90 -9.82 14.78 4.03
CA GLN A 90 -9.97 16.04 4.77
C GLN A 90 -10.32 17.20 3.84
N ARG A 91 -9.62 17.36 2.72
CA ARG A 91 -9.95 18.39 1.71
C ARG A 91 -11.34 18.22 1.12
N GLN A 92 -11.71 16.98 0.79
CA GLN A 92 -13.04 16.65 0.28
C GLN A 92 -14.13 17.03 1.29
N LEU A 93 -13.97 16.62 2.55
CA LEU A 93 -14.91 16.91 3.63
C LEU A 93 -15.02 18.41 3.85
N ALA A 94 -13.90 19.12 3.99
CA ALA A 94 -13.90 20.56 4.22
C ALA A 94 -14.62 21.33 3.09
N THR A 95 -14.33 20.98 1.83
CA THR A 95 -14.96 21.60 0.66
C THR A 95 -16.46 21.32 0.63
N THR A 96 -16.85 20.07 0.90
CA THR A 96 -18.26 19.65 0.88
C THR A 96 -19.03 20.32 2.01
N ALA A 97 -18.52 20.27 3.24
CA ALA A 97 -19.15 20.91 4.41
C ALA A 97 -19.30 22.42 4.23
N PHE A 98 -18.27 23.09 3.68
CA PHE A 98 -18.35 24.52 3.39
C PHE A 98 -19.40 24.84 2.32
N ALA A 99 -19.47 24.04 1.26
CA ALA A 99 -20.51 24.19 0.23
C ALA A 99 -21.93 23.95 0.77
N LEU A 100 -22.06 23.16 1.84
CA LEU A 100 -23.31 22.95 2.59
C LEU A 100 -23.62 24.06 3.60
N GLY A 101 -22.76 25.09 3.71
CA GLY A 101 -22.98 26.24 4.58
C GLY A 101 -22.35 26.14 5.97
N VAL A 102 -21.53 25.12 6.24
CA VAL A 102 -20.80 25.01 7.52
C VAL A 102 -19.61 25.98 7.53
N SER A 103 -19.48 26.78 8.58
CA SER A 103 -18.39 27.75 8.69
C SER A 103 -17.03 27.07 8.88
N LEU A 104 -15.94 27.71 8.45
CA LEU A 104 -14.58 27.14 8.58
C LEU A 104 -14.18 26.84 10.03
N ARG A 105 -14.66 27.64 10.99
CA ARG A 105 -14.44 27.41 12.44
C ARG A 105 -15.15 26.15 12.92
N GLN A 106 -16.40 25.94 12.51
CA GLN A 106 -17.13 24.71 12.81
C GLN A 106 -16.49 23.49 12.13
N ILE A 107 -15.98 23.62 10.91
CA ILE A 107 -15.26 22.54 10.23
C ILE A 107 -13.96 22.18 10.99
N GLU A 108 -13.23 23.18 11.48
CA GLU A 108 -12.05 22.97 12.34
C GLU A 108 -12.42 22.19 13.61
N GLU A 109 -13.52 22.57 14.28
CA GLU A 109 -14.06 21.85 15.46
C GLU A 109 -14.46 20.41 15.13
N LEU A 110 -15.11 20.16 13.99
CA LEU A 110 -15.46 18.81 13.54
C LEU A 110 -14.21 17.95 13.29
N PHE A 111 -13.14 18.54 12.72
CA PHE A 111 -11.87 17.82 12.58
C PHE A 111 -11.23 17.52 13.92
N ALA A 112 -11.35 18.41 14.90
CA ALA A 112 -10.83 18.16 16.25
C ALA A 112 -11.51 16.98 16.97
N ILE A 113 -12.74 16.63 16.59
CA ILE A 113 -13.44 15.41 17.08
C ILE A 113 -12.88 14.15 16.42
N LEU A 114 -12.58 14.22 15.12
CA LEU A 114 -12.24 13.06 14.30
C LEU A 114 -10.74 12.75 14.27
N LEU A 115 -9.89 13.74 14.51
CA LEU A 115 -8.46 13.66 14.29
C LEU A 115 -7.65 13.98 15.56
N PRO A 116 -6.47 13.37 15.73
CA PRO A 116 -5.53 13.77 16.77
C PRO A 116 -5.14 15.25 16.63
N ALA A 117 -5.03 15.97 17.75
CA ALA A 117 -4.77 17.42 17.78
C ALA A 117 -3.59 17.87 16.89
N LYS A 118 -2.53 17.06 16.77
CA LYS A 118 -1.33 17.38 15.97
C LYS A 118 -1.58 17.46 14.46
N VAL A 119 -2.69 16.90 13.96
CA VAL A 119 -2.96 16.82 12.51
C VAL A 119 -4.23 17.56 12.09
N VAL A 120 -4.94 18.18 13.04
CA VAL A 120 -6.12 19.01 12.80
C VAL A 120 -5.69 20.25 11.99
N PRO A 121 -6.29 20.51 10.82
CA PRO A 121 -6.05 21.73 10.07
C PRO A 121 -6.77 22.92 10.72
N ASP A 122 -6.07 24.05 10.86
CA ASP A 122 -6.69 25.30 11.28
C ASP A 122 -7.64 25.87 10.19
N HIS A 123 -8.57 26.74 10.58
CA HIS A 123 -9.51 27.40 9.67
C HIS A 123 -8.86 28.18 8.52
N THR A 124 -7.62 28.66 8.68
CA THR A 124 -6.91 29.36 7.59
C THR A 124 -6.48 28.36 6.51
N THR A 125 -5.95 27.21 6.91
CA THR A 125 -5.59 26.09 6.05
C THR A 125 -6.82 25.55 5.34
N LEU A 126 -7.92 25.36 6.08
CA LEU A 126 -9.21 24.97 5.51
C LEU A 126 -9.71 25.98 4.48
N GLY A 127 -9.62 27.28 4.78
CA GLY A 127 -9.99 28.36 3.87
C GLY A 127 -9.22 28.30 2.56
N ARG A 128 -7.91 28.01 2.59
CA ARG A 128 -7.10 27.82 1.37
C ARG A 128 -7.59 26.63 0.54
N TRP A 129 -7.88 25.50 1.18
CA TRP A 129 -8.37 24.31 0.46
C TRP A 129 -9.73 24.57 -0.22
N VAL A 130 -10.65 25.21 0.50
CA VAL A 130 -11.96 25.61 -0.04
C VAL A 130 -11.78 26.58 -1.20
N GLN A 131 -10.91 27.57 -1.05
CA GLN A 131 -10.64 28.54 -2.10
C GLN A 131 -10.02 27.89 -3.35
N ASP A 132 -9.08 26.96 -3.18
CA ASP A 132 -8.48 26.21 -4.28
C ASP A 132 -9.54 25.40 -5.04
N ALA A 133 -10.44 24.72 -4.33
CA ALA A 133 -11.56 24.00 -4.91
C ALA A 133 -12.53 24.95 -5.65
N ALA A 134 -12.84 26.10 -5.08
CA ALA A 134 -13.67 27.12 -5.73
C ALA A 134 -13.03 27.65 -7.01
N ARG A 135 -11.71 27.90 -7.02
CA ARG A 135 -10.98 28.29 -8.25
C ARG A 135 -11.01 27.18 -9.29
N GLN A 136 -10.91 25.92 -8.90
CA GLN A 136 -11.03 24.79 -9.81
C GLN A 136 -12.44 24.71 -10.41
N ALA A 137 -13.49 24.81 -9.60
CA ALA A 137 -14.88 24.84 -10.05
C ALA A 137 -15.11 25.99 -11.03
N GLY A 138 -14.63 27.19 -10.73
CA GLY A 138 -14.73 28.35 -11.63
C GLY A 138 -14.05 28.14 -12.99
N ARG A 139 -12.94 27.39 -13.05
CA ARG A 139 -12.31 27.01 -14.33
C ARG A 139 -13.17 26.01 -15.11
N MET A 140 -13.82 25.07 -14.43
CA MET A 140 -14.71 24.10 -15.08
C MET A 140 -15.95 24.78 -15.67
N LEU A 141 -16.55 25.73 -14.95
CA LEU A 141 -17.72 26.48 -15.43
C LEU A 141 -17.43 27.22 -16.75
N LYS A 142 -16.24 27.82 -16.90
CA LYS A 142 -15.81 28.45 -18.17
C LYS A 142 -15.85 27.51 -19.38
N VAL A 143 -15.74 26.20 -19.17
CA VAL A 143 -15.82 25.19 -20.23
C VAL A 143 -17.23 24.63 -20.36
N LEU A 144 -17.92 24.42 -19.23
CA LEU A 144 -19.27 23.86 -19.20
C LEU A 144 -20.31 24.83 -19.73
N ASP A 145 -20.19 26.13 -19.45
CA ASP A 145 -21.18 27.13 -19.86
C ASP A 145 -21.29 27.21 -21.40
N PRO A 146 -20.20 27.38 -22.18
CA PRO A 146 -20.30 27.40 -23.63
C PRO A 146 -20.75 26.06 -24.23
N ALA A 147 -20.29 24.95 -23.65
CA ALA A 147 -20.67 23.61 -24.12
C ALA A 147 -22.16 23.33 -23.92
N SER A 148 -22.77 23.93 -22.89
CA SER A 148 -24.18 23.76 -22.57
C SER A 148 -25.07 24.79 -23.25
N ALA A 149 -24.56 25.98 -23.60
CA ALA A 149 -25.33 27.12 -24.09
C ALA A 149 -26.28 26.77 -25.26
N SER A 150 -25.78 26.08 -26.29
CA SER A 150 -26.59 25.70 -27.47
C SER A 150 -27.67 24.65 -27.17
N ARG A 151 -27.62 24.00 -26.00
CA ARG A 151 -28.56 22.96 -25.57
C ARG A 151 -29.66 23.50 -24.65
N VAL A 152 -29.51 24.72 -24.14
CA VAL A 152 -30.50 25.36 -23.26
C VAL A 152 -31.72 25.78 -24.08
N ARG A 153 -32.89 25.23 -23.77
CA ARG A 153 -34.16 25.61 -24.40
C ARG A 153 -34.90 26.71 -23.64
N THR A 154 -34.74 26.72 -22.32
CA THR A 154 -35.36 27.67 -21.40
C THR A 154 -34.35 28.04 -20.32
N LEU A 155 -34.21 29.32 -20.03
CA LEU A 155 -33.30 29.86 -19.01
C LEU A 155 -34.09 30.70 -18.01
N ALA A 156 -33.90 30.43 -16.72
CA ALA A 156 -34.35 31.30 -15.64
C ALA A 156 -33.12 31.97 -15.03
N VAL A 157 -33.19 33.29 -14.83
CA VAL A 157 -32.13 34.08 -14.22
C VAL A 157 -32.60 34.50 -12.83
N ASP A 158 -31.74 34.35 -11.84
CA ASP A 158 -32.00 34.75 -10.47
C ASP A 158 -30.78 35.51 -9.91
N GLU A 159 -31.03 36.45 -9.00
CA GLU A 159 -30.01 37.29 -8.38
C GLU A 159 -29.89 36.97 -6.89
N ILE A 160 -28.69 36.55 -6.48
CA ILE A 160 -28.40 36.25 -5.08
C ILE A 160 -27.69 37.45 -4.45
N PHE A 161 -28.40 38.15 -3.56
CA PHE A 161 -27.84 39.26 -2.80
C PHE A 161 -27.13 38.74 -1.56
N PHE A 162 -25.80 38.86 -1.53
CA PHE A 162 -25.00 38.63 -0.32
C PHE A 162 -24.93 39.94 0.50
N GLY A 163 -25.50 39.95 1.70
CA GLY A 163 -25.43 41.10 2.61
C GLY A 163 -24.00 41.36 3.10
N GLY A 164 -23.54 42.61 3.01
CA GLY A 164 -22.23 43.02 3.53
C GLY A 164 -21.47 44.05 2.70
N GLY A 165 -22.12 45.14 2.26
CA GLY A 165 -21.47 46.42 1.89
C GLY A 165 -20.32 46.43 0.87
N ARG A 166 -19.97 45.32 0.22
CA ARG A 166 -18.90 45.21 -0.77
C ARG A 166 -19.44 44.55 -2.04
N PRO A 167 -19.33 45.20 -3.22
CA PRO A 167 -19.84 44.64 -4.45
C PRO A 167 -18.97 43.46 -4.92
N TRP A 168 -19.61 42.35 -5.24
CA TRP A 168 -19.02 41.29 -6.05
C TRP A 168 -19.36 41.58 -7.52
N LEU A 169 -18.37 42.03 -8.28
CA LEU A 169 -18.49 42.20 -9.73
C LEU A 169 -18.40 40.83 -10.40
N ALA A 170 -19.53 40.13 -10.52
CA ALA A 170 -19.68 39.14 -11.59
C ALA A 170 -19.77 39.93 -12.89
N SER A 171 -18.71 39.89 -13.70
CA SER A 171 -18.63 40.67 -14.94
C SER A 171 -19.70 40.19 -15.92
N SER A 172 -20.79 40.94 -16.08
CA SER A 172 -21.58 40.90 -17.29
C SER A 172 -20.82 41.74 -18.33
N ARG A 173 -20.12 41.07 -19.25
CA ARG A 173 -19.80 41.73 -20.52
C ARG A 173 -21.13 41.86 -21.26
N ARG A 174 -21.57 43.10 -21.48
CA ARG A 174 -22.69 43.40 -22.37
C ARG A 174 -22.34 42.95 -23.79
N ALA A 175 -23.34 42.41 -24.48
CA ALA A 175 -23.35 42.20 -25.92
C ALA A 175 -23.17 43.52 -26.67
#